data_AF-A0A2E3DYJ9-F1
#
_entry.id   AF-A0A2E3DYJ9-F1
#
_cell.length_a   1.000
_cell.length_b   1.000
_cell.length_c   1.000
_cell.angle_alpha   90.00
_cell.angle_beta   90.00
_cell.angle_gamma   90.00
#
_symmetry.space_group_name_H-M   'P 1'
#
loop_
_entity.id
_entity.type
_entity.pdbx_description
1 polymer ?
#
loop_
_entity_poly.entity_id
_entity_poly.type
_entity_poly.pdbx_seq_one_letter_code
_entity_poly.pdbx_strand_id
1 'polypeptide(L)'
;MSLILIINGCSLIPKQPREVEIKTVEVRVPIQHPVYPRPIDMKEPRWYVVSDKNLDEFLVKIEKESGKMVFMAMSVPDYELMAYNLQEIKRFVKETKEVIVYYRTVMSDDEEIEREDDAPKKEGFLDSFKSRGESDNGKGND
;
A
#
# COMPACT_ATOMS: atom_id res chain seq x y z
N MET A 1 -27.51 72.22 43.74
CA MET A 1 -27.12 72.13 42.32
C MET A 1 -25.68 71.61 42.20
N SER A 2 -25.37 70.44 42.76
CA SER A 2 -24.02 69.85 42.74
C SER A 2 -24.00 68.32 42.65
N LEU A 3 -25.16 67.68 42.46
CA LEU A 3 -25.30 66.21 42.42
C LEU A 3 -25.38 65.64 40.99
N ILE A 4 -25.36 66.49 39.96
CA ILE A 4 -25.57 66.10 38.54
C ILE A 4 -24.25 65.69 37.85
N LEU A 5 -23.09 66.02 38.44
CA LEU A 5 -21.78 65.76 37.81
C LEU A 5 -21.26 64.32 37.98
N ILE A 6 -21.81 63.51 38.89
CA ILE A 6 -21.27 62.17 39.21
C ILE A 6 -21.93 61.05 38.39
N ILE A 7 -23.14 61.26 37.88
CA ILE A 7 -23.92 60.22 37.17
C ILE A 7 -23.56 60.02 35.69
N ASN A 8 -22.72 60.89 35.09
CA ASN A 8 -22.37 60.82 33.66
C ASN A 8 -21.01 60.16 33.36
N GLY A 9 -20.38 59.50 34.34
CA GLY A 9 -18.99 59.01 34.23
C GLY A 9 -18.78 57.55 33.80
N CYS A 10 -19.82 56.75 33.51
CA CYS A 10 -19.66 55.30 33.31
C CYS A 10 -19.34 54.83 31.87
N SER A 11 -19.06 55.73 30.92
CA SER A 11 -18.65 55.37 29.55
C SER A 11 -17.14 55.53 29.28
N LEU A 12 -16.38 56.07 30.24
CA LEU A 12 -14.95 56.38 30.07
C LEU A 12 -14.02 55.25 30.56
N ILE A 13 -14.57 54.11 30.97
CA ILE A 13 -13.79 52.91 31.24
C ILE A 13 -13.74 52.14 29.92
N PRO A 14 -12.59 52.16 29.19
CA PRO A 14 -12.42 51.31 28.04
C PRO A 14 -12.56 49.87 28.52
N LYS A 15 -13.63 49.17 28.10
CA LYS A 15 -13.70 47.72 28.27
C LYS A 15 -12.46 47.18 27.57
N GLN A 16 -11.55 46.59 28.34
CA GLN A 16 -10.36 45.97 27.78
C GLN A 16 -10.83 45.04 26.65
N PRO A 17 -10.27 45.16 25.43
CA PRO A 17 -10.64 44.26 24.35
C PRO A 17 -10.47 42.86 24.89
N ARG A 18 -11.54 42.06 24.90
CA ARG A 18 -11.43 40.66 25.33
C ARG A 18 -10.39 40.04 24.41
N GLU A 19 -9.26 39.65 24.98
CA GLU A 19 -8.17 39.03 24.25
C GLU A 19 -8.73 37.71 23.69
N VAL A 20 -9.10 37.75 22.42
CA VAL A 20 -9.47 36.54 21.70
C VAL A 20 -8.15 35.84 21.42
N GLU A 21 -7.81 34.84 22.23
CA GLU A 21 -6.66 33.99 21.99
C GLU A 21 -6.97 33.17 20.73
N ILE A 22 -6.44 33.61 19.59
CA ILE A 22 -6.57 32.92 18.31
C ILE A 22 -5.67 31.69 18.37
N LYS A 23 -6.21 30.58 18.90
CA LYS A 23 -5.56 29.28 18.82
C LYS A 23 -5.73 28.73 17.42
N THR A 24 -4.71 28.87 16.60
CA THR A 24 -4.62 28.19 15.31
C THR A 24 -4.30 26.72 15.59
N VAL A 25 -5.35 25.90 15.74
CA VAL A 25 -5.20 24.45 15.74
C VAL A 25 -4.95 24.05 14.29
N GLU A 26 -3.80 23.43 14.03
CA GLU A 26 -3.49 22.88 12.72
C GLU A 26 -4.44 21.70 12.47
N VAL A 27 -5.47 21.93 11.66
CA VAL A 27 -6.36 20.86 11.22
C VAL A 27 -5.66 20.13 10.07
N ARG A 28 -5.05 18.98 10.38
CA ARG A 28 -4.49 18.09 9.36
C ARG A 28 -5.62 17.60 8.45
N VAL A 29 -5.57 17.95 7.17
CA VAL A 29 -6.54 17.46 6.18
C VAL A 29 -6.26 15.97 5.94
N PRO A 30 -7.25 15.07 6.09
CA PRO A 30 -7.02 13.65 5.85
C PRO A 30 -6.71 13.43 4.36
N ILE A 31 -5.52 12.89 4.08
CA ILE A 31 -5.08 12.58 2.71
C ILE A 31 -5.98 11.47 2.15
N GLN A 32 -6.86 11.84 1.23
CA GLN A 32 -7.76 10.91 0.56
C GLN A 32 -6.94 10.00 -0.37
N HIS A 33 -6.69 8.77 0.06
CA HIS A 33 -6.01 7.78 -0.77
C HIS A 33 -7.01 7.15 -1.75
N PRO A 34 -6.62 6.93 -3.01
CA PRO A 34 -7.44 6.16 -3.93
C PRO A 34 -7.59 4.72 -3.42
N VAL A 35 -8.68 4.06 -3.82
CA VAL A 35 -8.88 2.64 -3.54
C VAL A 35 -7.72 1.83 -4.09
N TYR A 36 -7.23 0.87 -3.31
CA TYR A 36 -6.13 0.00 -3.74
C TYR A 36 -6.46 -0.73 -5.04
N PRO A 37 -5.45 -0.98 -5.89
CA PRO A 37 -5.63 -1.81 -7.07
C PRO A 37 -6.11 -3.21 -6.65
N ARG A 38 -6.93 -3.82 -7.50
CA ARG A 38 -7.37 -5.20 -7.27
C ARG A 38 -6.16 -6.13 -7.15
N PRO A 39 -6.21 -7.16 -6.28
CA PRO A 39 -5.15 -8.14 -6.19
C PRO A 39 -4.95 -8.82 -7.54
N ILE A 40 -3.71 -9.14 -7.85
CA ILE A 40 -3.38 -9.83 -9.09
C ILE A 40 -3.83 -11.30 -8.97
N ASP A 41 -4.63 -11.75 -9.91
CA ASP A 41 -4.99 -13.16 -10.09
C ASP A 41 -4.35 -13.64 -11.38
N MET A 42 -3.33 -14.50 -11.26
CA MET A 42 -2.58 -15.01 -12.41
C MET A 42 -3.25 -16.27 -12.93
N LYS A 43 -3.63 -16.25 -14.21
CA LYS A 43 -4.04 -17.47 -14.92
C LYS A 43 -2.81 -18.15 -15.49
N GLU A 44 -2.78 -19.47 -15.45
CA GLU A 44 -1.68 -20.27 -15.99
C GLU A 44 -1.87 -20.49 -17.50
N PRO A 45 -1.02 -19.92 -18.36
CA PRO A 45 -1.08 -20.21 -19.78
C PRO A 45 -0.60 -21.63 -20.06
N ARG A 46 -1.27 -22.33 -20.98
CA ARG A 46 -0.78 -23.61 -21.51
C ARG A 46 0.18 -23.36 -22.67
N TRP A 47 1.37 -23.94 -22.60
CA TRP A 47 2.38 -23.86 -23.66
C TRP A 47 2.44 -25.16 -24.44
N TYR A 48 2.57 -25.06 -25.76
CA TYR A 48 2.78 -26.19 -26.65
C TYR A 48 4.17 -26.09 -27.27
N VAL A 49 4.96 -27.16 -27.15
CA VAL A 49 6.25 -27.27 -27.84
C VAL A 49 5.99 -28.01 -29.13
N VAL A 50 6.09 -27.30 -30.25
CA VAL A 50 5.79 -27.83 -31.57
C VAL A 50 7.10 -28.08 -32.31
N SER A 51 7.25 -29.28 -32.86
CA SER A 51 8.32 -29.67 -33.76
C SER A 51 7.74 -30.26 -35.04
N ASP A 52 8.59 -30.52 -36.02
CA ASP A 52 8.27 -31.22 -37.27
C ASP A 52 7.47 -32.51 -37.04
N LYS A 53 7.79 -33.27 -35.98
CA LYS A 53 7.18 -34.56 -35.67
C LYS A 53 5.76 -34.48 -35.11
N ASN A 54 5.33 -33.35 -34.55
CA ASN A 54 4.06 -33.23 -33.84
C ASN A 54 3.12 -32.15 -34.39
N LEU A 55 3.50 -31.51 -35.49
CA LEU A 55 2.76 -30.40 -36.08
C LEU A 55 1.32 -30.81 -36.44
N ASP A 56 1.16 -31.96 -37.11
CA ASP A 56 -0.16 -32.42 -37.55
C ASP A 56 -1.11 -32.69 -36.37
N GLU A 57 -0.60 -33.33 -35.33
CA GLU A 57 -1.36 -33.59 -34.10
C GLU A 57 -1.72 -32.29 -33.36
N PHE A 58 -0.79 -31.33 -33.33
CA PHE A 58 -1.00 -30.02 -32.72
C PHE A 58 -2.11 -29.24 -33.42
N LEU A 59 -2.12 -29.23 -34.76
CA LEU A 59 -3.14 -28.55 -35.55
C LEU A 59 -4.54 -29.12 -35.24
N VAL A 60 -4.70 -30.45 -35.27
CA VAL A 60 -5.98 -31.11 -34.94
C VAL A 60 -6.42 -30.81 -33.51
N LYS A 61 -5.48 -30.76 -32.56
CA LYS A 61 -5.77 -30.45 -31.16
C LYS A 61 -6.26 -29.02 -30.97
N ILE A 62 -5.60 -28.03 -31.59
CA ILE A 62 -6.00 -26.62 -31.50
C ILE A 62 -7.38 -26.42 -32.11
N GLU A 63 -7.65 -26.98 -33.29
CA GLU A 63 -8.97 -26.86 -33.92
C GLU A 63 -10.09 -27.40 -33.03
N LYS A 64 -9.84 -28.49 -32.30
CA LYS A 64 -10.79 -29.05 -31.33
C LYS A 64 -10.96 -28.19 -30.07
N GLU A 65 -9.90 -27.51 -29.61
CA GLU A 65 -9.93 -26.68 -28.39
C GLU A 65 -10.54 -25.29 -28.63
N SER A 66 -10.16 -24.60 -29.71
CA SER A 66 -10.60 -23.23 -30.00
C SER A 66 -11.74 -23.15 -31.02
N GLY A 67 -12.12 -24.27 -31.64
CA GLY A 67 -13.14 -24.34 -32.69
C GLY A 67 -12.71 -23.71 -34.03
N LYS A 68 -11.50 -23.13 -34.08
CA LYS A 68 -10.87 -22.50 -35.25
C LYS A 68 -9.35 -22.66 -35.15
N MET A 69 -8.70 -22.87 -36.29
CA MET A 69 -7.24 -22.96 -36.39
C MET A 69 -6.58 -21.59 -36.27
N VAL A 70 -6.43 -21.09 -35.04
CA VAL A 70 -5.74 -19.83 -34.74
C VAL A 70 -4.83 -20.05 -33.55
N PHE A 71 -3.53 -19.84 -33.75
CA PHE A 71 -2.54 -19.87 -32.70
C PHE A 71 -1.53 -18.75 -32.91
N MET A 72 -0.96 -18.28 -31.80
CA MET A 72 0.18 -17.37 -31.82
C MET A 72 1.43 -18.22 -31.63
N ALA A 73 2.43 -18.00 -32.48
CA ALA A 73 3.70 -18.71 -32.43
C ALA A 73 4.84 -17.73 -32.16
N MET A 74 5.83 -18.23 -31.43
CA MET A 74 7.10 -17.56 -31.15
C MET A 74 8.22 -18.57 -31.30
N SER A 75 9.38 -18.11 -31.76
CA SER A 75 10.55 -18.96 -31.82
C SER A 75 11.11 -19.22 -30.41
N VAL A 76 11.96 -20.23 -30.27
CA VAL A 76 12.65 -20.52 -29.00
C VAL A 76 13.50 -19.31 -28.54
N PRO A 77 14.31 -18.67 -29.40
CA PRO A 77 15.04 -17.45 -29.02
C PRO A 77 14.13 -16.29 -28.59
N ASP A 78 12.98 -16.10 -29.24
CA ASP A 78 12.05 -15.03 -28.85
C ASP A 78 11.43 -15.30 -27.48
N TYR A 79 11.14 -16.57 -27.16
CA TYR A 79 10.67 -16.96 -25.83
C TYR A 79 11.73 -16.65 -24.76
N GLU A 80 13.00 -16.94 -25.02
CA GLU A 80 14.11 -16.61 -24.12
C GLU A 80 14.23 -15.10 -23.90
N LEU A 81 14.11 -14.30 -24.96
CA LEU A 81 14.15 -12.84 -24.88
C LEU A 81 12.96 -12.29 -24.06
N MET A 82 11.75 -12.80 -24.27
CA MET A 82 10.61 -12.43 -23.45
C MET A 82 10.79 -12.84 -21.99
N ALA A 83 11.36 -14.03 -21.73
CA ALA A 83 11.65 -14.48 -20.37
C ALA A 83 12.65 -13.53 -19.68
N TYR A 84 13.68 -13.08 -20.40
CA TYR A 84 14.60 -12.05 -19.92
C TYR A 84 13.88 -10.72 -19.62
N ASN A 85 13.05 -10.24 -20.54
CA ASN A 85 12.28 -9.00 -20.34
C ASN A 85 11.31 -9.10 -19.15
N LEU A 86 10.66 -10.24 -18.96
CA LEU A 86 9.77 -10.48 -17.81
C LEU A 86 10.52 -10.48 -16.47
N GLN A 87 11.77 -10.96 -16.45
CA GLN A 87 12.62 -10.88 -15.25
C GLN A 87 12.93 -9.43 -14.90
N GLU A 88 13.27 -8.60 -15.88
CA GLU A 88 13.52 -7.17 -15.67
C GLU A 88 12.26 -6.41 -15.24
N ILE A 89 11.10 -6.71 -15.83
CA ILE A 89 9.82 -6.13 -15.40
C ILE A 89 9.53 -6.54 -13.94
N LYS A 90 9.74 -7.81 -13.59
CA LYS A 90 9.55 -8.30 -12.21
C LYS A 90 10.48 -7.58 -11.23
N ARG A 91 11.74 -7.35 -11.61
CA ARG A 91 12.70 -6.57 -10.81
C ARG A 91 12.21 -5.14 -10.61
N PHE A 92 11.84 -4.44 -11.69
CA PHE A 92 11.35 -3.07 -11.65
C PHE A 92 10.10 -2.89 -10.77
N VAL A 93 9.12 -3.80 -10.89
CA VAL A 93 7.91 -3.78 -10.07
C VAL A 93 8.23 -3.97 -8.59
N LYS A 94 9.20 -4.85 -8.27
CA LYS A 94 9.63 -5.09 -6.89
C LYS A 94 10.30 -3.85 -6.28
N GLU A 95 11.23 -3.24 -7.00
CA GLU A 95 11.93 -2.01 -6.56
C GLU A 95 10.93 -0.85 -6.36
N THR A 96 10.02 -0.66 -7.32
CA THR A 96 8.97 0.37 -7.22
C THR A 96 8.06 0.14 -6.02
N LYS A 97 7.70 -1.13 -5.75
CA LYS A 97 6.91 -1.49 -4.57
C LYS A 97 7.64 -1.16 -3.27
N GLU A 98 8.94 -1.42 -3.19
CA GLU A 98 9.75 -1.11 -2.01
C GLU A 98 9.77 0.41 -1.72
N VAL A 99 9.91 1.24 -2.75
CA VAL A 99 9.83 2.71 -2.63
C VAL A 99 8.45 3.17 -2.14
N ILE A 100 7.37 2.62 -2.71
CA ILE A 100 6.00 2.97 -2.29
C ILE A 100 5.76 2.56 -0.82
N VAL A 101 6.22 1.38 -0.43
CA VAL A 101 6.11 0.90 0.97
C VAL A 101 6.90 1.79 1.91
N TYR A 102 8.11 2.21 1.53
CA TYR A 102 8.93 3.13 2.33
C TYR A 102 8.18 4.44 2.63
N TYR A 103 7.67 5.13 1.60
CA TYR A 103 6.93 6.38 1.79
C TYR A 103 5.65 6.19 2.60
N ARG A 104 4.96 5.06 2.45
CA ARG A 104 3.80 4.73 3.28
C ARG A 104 4.18 4.58 4.75
N THR A 105 5.26 3.86 5.05
CA THR A 105 5.71 3.63 6.43
C THR A 105 6.10 4.93 7.10
N VAL A 106 6.96 5.75 6.48
CA VAL A 106 7.42 7.01 7.09
C VAL A 106 6.27 8.00 7.32
N MET A 107 5.30 8.07 6.41
CA MET A 107 4.13 8.94 6.57
C MET A 107 3.13 8.40 7.61
N SER A 108 3.12 7.09 7.87
CA SER A 108 2.27 6.49 8.90
C SER A 108 2.90 6.64 10.29
N ASP A 109 4.23 6.58 10.38
CA ASP A 109 4.96 6.78 11.65
C ASP A 109 4.83 8.24 12.13
N ASP A 110 4.76 9.21 11.22
CA ASP A 110 4.47 10.62 11.51
C ASP A 110 3.05 10.86 12.08
N GLU A 111 2.11 9.91 11.93
CA GLU A 111 0.77 9.96 12.54
C GLU A 111 0.73 9.41 13.99
N GLU A 112 1.74 8.63 14.42
CA GLU A 112 1.77 8.06 15.78
C GLU A 112 2.36 9.03 16.82
N ILE A 113 3.12 10.05 16.39
CA ILE A 113 3.74 11.05 17.29
C ILE A 113 2.70 12.00 17.93
N GLU A 114 1.46 12.09 17.43
CA GLU A 114 0.40 12.91 18.03
C GLU A 114 -0.56 12.15 18.97
N ARG A 115 -0.36 10.86 19.22
CA ARG A 115 -1.26 10.03 20.07
C ARG A 115 -0.58 9.45 21.31
N GLU A 116 0.45 10.11 21.82
CA GLU A 116 1.22 9.62 22.97
C GLU A 116 0.59 9.95 24.35
N ASP A 117 -0.65 10.47 24.39
CA ASP A 117 -1.29 10.83 25.67
C ASP A 117 -2.28 9.78 26.23
N ASP A 118 -2.71 8.73 25.52
CA ASP A 118 -3.67 7.75 26.08
C ASP A 118 -3.55 6.29 25.53
N ALA A 119 -2.63 5.49 26.11
CA ALA A 119 -2.63 4.02 26.31
C ALA A 119 -2.72 3.00 25.13
N PRO A 120 -2.46 1.68 25.36
CA PRO A 120 -1.37 1.01 26.05
C PRO A 120 -0.45 0.21 25.08
N LYS A 121 0.74 -0.19 25.58
CA LYS A 121 1.82 -0.88 24.84
C LYS A 121 1.33 -2.10 24.04
N LYS A 122 1.51 -2.08 22.72
CA LYS A 122 1.25 -3.23 21.85
C LYS A 122 2.53 -4.04 21.65
N GLU A 123 2.47 -5.30 22.06
CA GLU A 123 3.49 -6.30 21.78
C GLU A 123 3.73 -6.37 20.26
N GLY A 124 5.00 -6.28 19.88
CA GLY A 124 5.39 -6.14 18.49
C GLY A 124 5.11 -7.42 17.71
N PHE A 125 4.70 -7.27 16.45
CA PHE A 125 4.56 -8.34 15.45
C PHE A 125 5.75 -9.32 15.44
N LEU A 126 6.96 -8.86 15.80
CA LEU A 126 8.18 -9.66 15.95
C LEU A 126 8.09 -10.75 17.04
N ASP A 127 7.30 -10.58 18.09
CA ASP A 127 7.09 -11.59 19.14
C ASP A 127 6.22 -12.77 18.66
N SER A 128 5.38 -12.53 17.65
CA SER A 128 4.58 -13.59 17.00
C SER A 128 5.42 -14.53 16.13
N PHE A 129 6.62 -14.11 15.70
CA PHE A 129 7.55 -14.96 14.96
C PHE A 129 8.51 -15.72 15.86
N LYS A 130 8.89 -15.15 17.01
CA LYS A 130 9.73 -15.87 18.00
C LYS A 130 9.02 -17.09 18.58
N SER A 131 7.76 -16.94 18.98
CA SER A 131 6.97 -18.04 19.53
C SER A 131 6.72 -19.19 18.54
N ARG A 132 6.82 -18.92 17.23
CA ARG A 132 6.65 -19.93 16.17
C ARG A 132 7.95 -20.63 15.78
N GLY A 133 9.10 -19.98 16.00
CA GLY A 133 10.42 -20.55 15.75
C GLY A 133 10.95 -21.46 16.87
N GLU A 134 10.42 -21.32 18.09
CA GLU A 134 10.89 -22.07 19.26
C GLU A 134 10.23 -23.46 19.40
N SER A 135 9.11 -23.70 18.72
CA SER A 135 8.40 -24.99 18.77
C SER A 135 8.98 -26.07 17.84
N ASP A 136 9.87 -25.73 16.91
CA ASP A 136 10.36 -26.68 15.87
C ASP A 136 11.74 -27.27 16.19
N ASN A 137 12.38 -26.88 17.29
CA ASN A 137 13.72 -27.33 17.66
C ASN A 137 13.74 -28.39 18.78
N GLY A 138 12.61 -29.08 19.02
CA GLY A 138 12.42 -30.00 20.15
C GLY A 138 12.00 -31.44 19.82
N LYS A 139 12.04 -31.87 18.56
CA LYS A 139 11.74 -33.28 18.20
C LYS A 139 12.83 -33.86 17.31
N GLY A 140 13.85 -34.39 17.96
CA GLY A 140 14.93 -35.12 17.31
C GLY A 140 16.01 -35.54 18.29
N ASN A 141 15.65 -36.39 19.25
CA ASN A 141 16.47 -37.46 19.85
C ASN A 141 15.73 -38.05 21.05
N ASP A 142 15.01 -39.14 20.80
CA ASP A 142 14.93 -40.38 21.60
C ASP A 142 14.09 -41.41 20.84
#